data_AF-A0A0M8V1M5-F1
#
_entry.id   AF-A0A0M8V1M5-F1
#
_cell.length_a   1.000
_cell.length_b   1.000
_cell.length_c   1.000
_cell.angle_alpha   90.00
_cell.angle_beta   90.00
_cell.angle_gamma   90.00
#
_symmetry.space_group_name_H-M   'P 1'
#
loop_
_entity.id
_entity.type
_entity.pdbx_description
1 polymer ?
#
loop_
_entity_poly.entity_id
_entity_poly.type
_entity_poly.pdbx_seq_one_letter_code
_entity_poly.pdbx_strand_id
1 'polypeptide(L)'
;MVGTLVAGGLLGSAAFFLDGGRSDASSGAPHRRSAAPVTPTPTPTRTPTPTPTPTPTPTPTPTPTEIDVPATGAGTFVTAQAGGAKVGEGPRPLRYVVKVETGLDISPTRAANEIADILASPRGWTHDPENAFQLVSSGQPHDLTVTIATPGTADALCWAGIQQDTGGEYNCEVPGGVVVNLKRWVEGSPTFDGPIHEYRALIINHEMGHFLGHTHKTCAGPGERAPVMMQQIKGLHGCVANAWPYDENGRLVTGPPAP
;
A
#
# COMPACT_ATOMS: atom_id res chain seq x y z
N MET A 1 -19.09 28.13 46.35
CA MET A 1 -20.44 27.71 46.76
C MET A 1 -20.82 26.55 45.84
N VAL A 2 -20.70 25.31 46.32
CA VAL A 2 -21.82 24.44 46.77
C VAL A 2 -22.76 24.13 45.59
N GLY A 3 -22.73 22.94 44.97
CA GLY A 3 -23.30 21.66 45.47
C GLY A 3 -24.69 21.48 44.83
N THR A 4 -25.09 20.38 44.18
CA THR A 4 -25.68 19.13 44.75
C THR A 4 -26.04 18.25 43.52
N LEU A 5 -25.52 17.03 43.29
CA LEU A 5 -25.89 15.70 43.82
C LEU A 5 -27.40 15.40 43.88
N VAL A 6 -27.86 14.45 43.05
CA VAL A 6 -29.06 13.64 43.33
C VAL A 6 -28.72 12.18 43.04
N ALA A 7 -28.93 11.35 44.07
CA ALA A 7 -28.82 9.90 44.07
C ALA A 7 -30.11 9.29 44.66
N GLY A 8 -30.42 8.05 44.27
CA GLY A 8 -31.45 7.17 44.83
C GLY A 8 -32.23 6.46 43.70
N GLY A 9 -32.32 5.14 43.56
CA GLY A 9 -32.04 4.01 44.46
C GLY A 9 -33.33 3.21 44.68
N LEU A 10 -33.36 1.92 44.30
CA LEU A 10 -34.25 0.81 44.77
C LEU A 10 -33.88 -0.44 43.92
N LEU A 11 -33.19 -1.48 44.40
CA LEU A 11 -33.47 -2.56 45.39
C LEU A 11 -34.41 -3.69 44.91
N GLY A 12 -33.90 -4.93 45.00
CA GLY A 12 -34.65 -6.19 45.09
C GLY A 12 -34.13 -7.27 44.13
N SER A 13 -33.92 -8.56 44.45
CA SER A 13 -33.76 -9.35 45.68
C SER A 13 -33.19 -10.72 45.24
N ALA A 14 -32.29 -11.31 46.03
CA ALA A 14 -31.74 -12.65 45.81
C ALA A 14 -32.67 -13.75 46.36
N ALA A 15 -32.60 -14.97 45.80
CA ALA A 15 -32.91 -16.20 46.52
C ALA A 15 -32.18 -17.41 45.92
N PHE A 16 -31.30 -17.99 46.75
CA PHE A 16 -30.68 -19.31 46.63
C PHE A 16 -31.71 -20.43 46.88
N PHE A 17 -31.52 -21.59 46.26
CA PHE A 17 -31.97 -22.86 46.86
C PHE A 17 -30.87 -23.94 46.72
N LEU A 18 -30.53 -24.52 47.87
CA LEU A 18 -29.60 -25.64 48.10
C LEU A 18 -30.40 -26.95 48.24
N ASP A 19 -29.91 -27.97 47.55
CA ASP A 19 -29.57 -29.36 47.97
C ASP A 19 -30.43 -30.15 48.99
N GLY A 20 -30.55 -31.48 48.73
CA GLY A 20 -30.63 -32.49 49.79
C GLY A 20 -31.59 -33.70 49.67
N GLY A 21 -31.08 -34.82 49.12
CA GLY A 21 -31.28 -36.22 49.61
C GLY A 21 -32.60 -36.97 49.32
N ARG A 22 -32.69 -38.31 49.29
CA ARG A 22 -31.74 -39.43 49.53
C ARG A 22 -32.44 -40.80 49.24
N SER A 23 -31.63 -41.84 48.98
CA SER A 23 -31.86 -43.30 49.24
C SER A 23 -32.73 -44.09 48.22
N ASP A 24 -32.42 -45.33 47.78
CA ASP A 24 -31.98 -46.54 48.51
C ASP A 24 -31.31 -47.61 47.62
N ALA A 25 -30.77 -48.65 48.28
CA ALA A 25 -29.81 -49.63 47.81
C ALA A 25 -30.34 -51.06 47.50
N SER A 26 -29.45 -51.84 46.85
CA SER A 26 -29.14 -53.27 47.09
C SER A 26 -29.80 -54.40 46.28
N SER A 27 -28.92 -55.08 45.53
CA SER A 27 -28.68 -56.54 45.44
C SER A 27 -29.73 -57.53 44.92
N GLY A 28 -29.31 -58.30 43.92
CA GLY A 28 -29.85 -59.62 43.59
C GLY A 28 -28.94 -60.42 42.66
N ALA A 29 -27.99 -61.17 43.24
CA ALA A 29 -27.32 -62.30 42.57
C ALA A 29 -27.36 -63.51 43.50
N PRO A 30 -27.45 -64.74 42.95
CA PRO A 30 -26.51 -65.77 43.41
C PRO A 30 -25.94 -66.71 42.33
N HIS A 31 -24.71 -67.13 42.62
CA HIS A 31 -23.79 -68.16 42.12
C HIS A 31 -24.26 -69.35 41.24
N ARG A 32 -23.42 -69.74 40.25
CA ARG A 32 -22.37 -70.80 40.39
C ARG A 32 -21.45 -70.96 39.15
N ARG A 33 -20.14 -71.02 39.45
CA ARG A 33 -18.94 -71.59 38.78
C ARG A 33 -19.10 -72.30 37.41
N SER A 34 -18.26 -71.92 36.42
CA SER A 34 -17.48 -72.89 35.63
C SER A 34 -16.33 -72.23 34.85
N ALA A 35 -15.36 -73.05 34.45
CA ALA A 35 -13.96 -72.79 34.10
C ALA A 35 -13.65 -71.85 32.90
N ALA A 36 -12.44 -71.28 32.93
CA ALA A 36 -11.72 -70.66 31.80
C ALA A 36 -10.99 -71.75 30.96
N PRO A 37 -10.26 -71.44 29.86
CA PRO A 37 -10.47 -70.48 28.75
C PRO A 37 -10.28 -71.12 27.35
N VAL A 38 -10.73 -70.48 26.27
CA VAL A 38 -10.11 -70.65 24.93
C VAL A 38 -9.98 -69.28 24.25
N THR A 39 -8.74 -68.85 24.04
CA THR A 39 -8.40 -67.59 23.37
C THR A 39 -8.17 -67.87 21.88
N PRO A 40 -8.94 -67.29 20.94
CA PRO A 40 -8.58 -67.34 19.52
C PRO A 40 -7.42 -66.37 19.25
N THR A 41 -6.41 -66.83 18.53
CA THR A 41 -5.28 -66.03 18.04
C THR A 41 -5.78 -64.95 17.06
N PRO A 42 -5.40 -63.66 17.21
CA PRO A 42 -5.76 -62.64 16.23
C PRO A 42 -5.00 -62.84 14.91
N THR A 43 -5.73 -62.90 13.81
CA THR A 43 -5.20 -62.86 12.44
C THR A 43 -4.54 -61.49 12.18
N PRO A 44 -3.34 -61.41 11.57
CA PRO A 44 -2.71 -60.13 11.27
C PRO A 44 -3.52 -59.37 10.20
N THR A 45 -4.06 -58.21 10.59
CA THR A 45 -4.65 -57.23 9.66
C THR A 45 -3.55 -56.64 8.80
N ARG A 46 -3.66 -56.76 7.46
CA ARG A 46 -2.73 -56.10 6.53
C ARG A 46 -2.95 -54.58 6.60
N THR A 47 -1.93 -53.85 7.01
CA THR A 47 -1.89 -52.38 6.92
C THR A 47 -1.94 -51.96 5.45
N PRO A 48 -2.85 -51.06 5.04
CA PRO A 48 -2.84 -50.52 3.68
C PRO A 48 -1.56 -49.73 3.45
N THR A 49 -0.88 -50.01 2.34
CA THR A 49 0.27 -49.24 1.87
C THR A 49 -0.19 -47.82 1.50
N PRO A 50 0.48 -46.74 1.98
CA PRO A 50 0.11 -45.39 1.59
C PRO A 50 0.32 -45.20 0.08
N THR A 51 -0.73 -44.77 -0.60
CA THR A 51 -0.64 -44.32 -2.01
C THR A 51 0.26 -43.09 -2.06
N PRO A 52 1.24 -43.02 -2.98
CA PRO A 52 2.08 -41.83 -3.12
C PRO A 52 1.22 -40.62 -3.50
N THR A 53 1.28 -39.57 -2.69
CA THR A 53 0.71 -38.26 -3.03
C THR A 53 1.40 -37.74 -4.30
N PRO A 54 0.67 -37.35 -5.35
CA PRO A 54 1.29 -36.77 -6.53
C PRO A 54 2.03 -35.49 -6.11
N THR A 55 3.33 -35.43 -6.43
CA THR A 55 4.12 -34.22 -6.29
C THR A 55 3.48 -33.12 -7.15
N PRO A 56 3.19 -31.92 -6.60
CA PRO A 56 2.66 -30.84 -7.41
C PRO A 56 3.66 -30.53 -8.52
N THR A 57 3.22 -30.62 -9.76
CA THR A 57 3.98 -30.13 -10.91
C THR A 57 4.25 -28.63 -10.66
N PRO A 58 5.51 -28.16 -10.68
CA PRO A 58 5.79 -26.74 -10.56
C PRO A 58 5.02 -25.97 -11.62
N THR A 59 4.13 -25.07 -11.17
CA THR A 59 3.52 -24.06 -12.03
C THR A 59 4.65 -23.24 -12.63
N PRO A 60 4.72 -23.07 -13.97
CA PRO A 60 5.74 -22.22 -14.57
C PRO A 60 5.66 -20.82 -13.93
N THR A 61 6.76 -20.39 -13.32
CA THR A 61 6.92 -19.00 -12.90
C THR A 61 6.79 -18.14 -14.15
N PRO A 62 5.85 -17.17 -14.21
CA PRO A 62 5.80 -16.26 -15.35
C PRO A 62 7.16 -15.57 -15.46
N THR A 63 7.79 -15.68 -16.63
CA THR A 63 8.94 -14.85 -16.96
C THR A 63 8.50 -13.39 -16.77
N PRO A 64 9.24 -12.57 -15.98
CA PRO A 64 8.92 -11.15 -15.89
C PRO A 64 8.93 -10.59 -17.31
N THR A 65 7.79 -10.09 -17.79
CA THR A 65 7.79 -9.26 -18.99
C THR A 65 8.47 -7.96 -18.59
N GLU A 66 9.76 -7.85 -18.90
CA GLU A 66 10.51 -6.63 -18.70
C GLU A 66 9.92 -5.55 -19.61
N ILE A 67 9.37 -4.49 -19.01
CA ILE A 67 8.84 -3.34 -19.74
C ILE A 67 10.02 -2.59 -20.35
N ASP A 68 10.01 -2.37 -21.66
CA ASP A 68 11.08 -1.63 -22.34
C ASP A 68 11.08 -0.15 -21.93
N VAL A 69 12.28 0.41 -21.78
CA VAL A 69 12.54 1.82 -21.45
C VAL A 69 13.37 2.45 -22.56
N PRO A 70 12.75 2.77 -23.72
CA PRO A 70 13.46 3.43 -24.79
C PRO A 70 13.90 4.83 -24.35
N ALA A 71 15.09 5.25 -24.77
CA ALA A 71 15.64 6.56 -24.41
C ALA A 71 14.76 7.73 -24.90
N THR A 72 14.06 7.54 -26.02
CA THR A 72 13.14 8.53 -26.61
C THR A 72 11.86 7.85 -27.08
N GLY A 73 10.78 8.63 -27.17
CA GLY A 73 9.46 8.17 -27.57
C GLY A 73 8.79 9.08 -28.60
N ALA A 74 7.51 8.86 -28.84
CA ALA A 74 6.76 9.55 -29.88
C ALA A 74 6.46 11.03 -29.58
N GLY A 75 6.61 11.50 -28.34
CA GLY A 75 6.25 12.85 -27.89
C GLY A 75 4.74 13.14 -27.94
N THR A 76 3.91 12.11 -28.16
CA THR A 76 2.44 12.17 -28.17
C THR A 76 1.90 11.31 -27.06
N PHE A 77 0.68 11.59 -26.58
CA PHE A 77 0.18 10.99 -25.34
C PHE A 77 -1.23 10.43 -25.47
N VAL A 78 -1.47 9.31 -24.77
CA VAL A 78 -2.79 8.73 -24.53
C VAL A 78 -3.21 9.08 -23.11
N THR A 79 -4.35 9.77 -22.98
CA THR A 79 -4.98 10.02 -21.67
C THR A 79 -5.71 8.78 -21.19
N ALA A 80 -5.52 8.42 -19.93
CA ALA A 80 -6.20 7.29 -19.31
C ALA A 80 -7.72 7.44 -19.34
N GLN A 81 -8.39 6.33 -19.64
CA GLN A 81 -9.84 6.17 -19.46
C GLN A 81 -10.05 5.54 -18.09
N ALA A 82 -9.93 6.36 -17.04
CA ALA A 82 -10.02 5.95 -15.65
C ALA A 82 -10.56 7.11 -14.81
N GLY A 83 -11.31 6.81 -13.76
CA GLY A 83 -11.88 7.80 -12.86
C GLY A 83 -12.09 7.22 -11.47
N GLY A 84 -12.04 8.08 -10.46
CA GLY A 84 -12.19 7.69 -9.06
C GLY A 84 -13.10 8.63 -8.29
N ALA A 85 -13.53 8.15 -7.12
CA ALA A 85 -14.14 9.03 -6.11
C ALA A 85 -13.10 10.06 -5.62
N LYS A 86 -13.59 11.16 -5.03
CA LYS A 86 -12.76 12.06 -4.25
C LYS A 86 -12.12 11.28 -3.10
N VAL A 87 -10.82 11.48 -2.89
CA VAL A 87 -10.08 11.02 -1.71
C VAL A 87 -9.56 12.23 -0.93
N GLY A 88 -9.39 12.09 0.39
CA GLY A 88 -9.08 13.19 1.30
C GLY A 88 -10.30 14.03 1.69
N GLU A 89 -10.13 14.84 2.73
CA GLU A 89 -11.22 15.62 3.35
C GLU A 89 -11.36 17.01 2.72
N GLY A 90 -10.30 17.52 2.09
CA GLY A 90 -10.23 18.87 1.52
C GLY A 90 -11.48 19.26 0.70
N PRO A 91 -12.03 20.48 0.88
CA PRO A 91 -13.35 20.83 0.35
C PRO A 91 -13.40 20.83 -1.18
N ARG A 92 -12.29 21.14 -1.84
CA ARG A 92 -12.14 21.10 -3.30
C ARG A 92 -11.02 20.13 -3.67
N PRO A 93 -11.31 19.01 -4.36
CA PRO A 93 -10.25 18.13 -4.82
C PRO A 93 -9.46 18.76 -5.96
N LEU A 94 -8.15 18.54 -5.96
CA LEU A 94 -7.32 18.67 -7.14
C LEU A 94 -7.69 17.54 -8.10
N ARG A 95 -8.35 17.88 -9.21
CA ARG A 95 -8.72 16.91 -10.23
C ARG A 95 -7.55 16.71 -11.18
N TYR A 96 -7.22 15.47 -11.47
CA TYR A 96 -6.11 15.16 -12.35
C TYR A 96 -6.45 14.08 -13.37
N VAL A 97 -5.80 14.16 -14.51
CA VAL A 97 -5.76 13.09 -15.51
C VAL A 97 -4.36 12.50 -15.55
N VAL A 98 -4.25 11.24 -15.98
CA VAL A 98 -2.95 10.60 -16.24
C VAL A 98 -2.79 10.41 -17.74
N LYS A 99 -1.63 10.80 -18.25
CA LYS A 99 -1.20 10.63 -19.65
C LYS A 99 0.01 9.72 -19.69
N VAL A 100 0.04 8.83 -20.67
CA VAL A 100 1.22 7.99 -20.95
C VAL A 100 1.62 8.22 -22.39
N GLU A 101 2.92 8.35 -22.63
CA GLU A 101 3.46 8.51 -23.98
C GLU A 101 3.07 7.32 -24.87
N THR A 102 2.67 7.62 -26.10
CA THR A 102 2.23 6.63 -27.08
C THR A 102 3.38 5.70 -27.45
N GLY A 103 3.11 4.39 -27.51
CA GLY A 103 4.07 3.37 -27.93
C GLY A 103 4.80 2.68 -26.78
N LEU A 104 4.51 3.04 -25.53
CA LEU A 104 5.06 2.38 -24.35
C LEU A 104 4.27 1.12 -23.97
N ASP A 105 4.95 0.11 -23.40
CA ASP A 105 4.30 -1.07 -22.80
C ASP A 105 3.78 -0.78 -21.37
N ILE A 106 3.15 0.39 -21.21
CA ILE A 106 2.50 0.84 -19.98
C ILE A 106 1.03 1.09 -20.31
N SER A 107 0.13 0.42 -19.59
CA SER A 107 -1.31 0.70 -19.71
C SER A 107 -1.64 2.04 -19.03
N PRO A 108 -2.21 3.03 -19.76
CA PRO A 108 -2.58 4.31 -19.16
C PRO A 108 -3.57 4.16 -18.01
N THR A 109 -4.58 3.28 -18.16
CA THR A 109 -5.58 3.01 -17.12
C THR A 109 -4.96 2.34 -15.89
N ARG A 110 -4.04 1.38 -16.05
CA ARG A 110 -3.37 0.76 -14.89
C ARG A 110 -2.48 1.75 -14.15
N ALA A 111 -1.69 2.55 -14.88
CA ALA A 111 -0.87 3.59 -14.28
C ALA A 111 -1.73 4.62 -13.54
N ALA A 112 -2.87 5.02 -14.12
CA ALA A 112 -3.80 5.95 -13.48
C ALA A 112 -4.39 5.42 -12.17
N ASN A 113 -4.77 4.14 -12.15
CA ASN A 113 -5.29 3.51 -10.93
C ASN A 113 -4.20 3.38 -9.87
N GLU A 114 -2.96 3.03 -10.24
CA GLU A 114 -1.83 2.95 -9.29
C GLU A 114 -1.52 4.33 -8.68
N ILE A 115 -1.54 5.40 -9.49
CA ILE A 115 -1.39 6.77 -8.99
C ILE A 115 -2.55 7.16 -8.06
N ALA A 116 -3.78 6.74 -8.39
CA ALA A 116 -4.93 6.99 -7.53
C ALA A 116 -4.80 6.29 -6.17
N ASP A 117 -4.32 5.05 -6.15
CA ASP A 117 -4.06 4.30 -4.91
C ASP A 117 -2.97 4.98 -4.07
N ILE A 118 -1.90 5.48 -4.71
CA ILE A 118 -0.83 6.24 -4.04
C ILE A 118 -1.41 7.52 -3.39
N LEU A 119 -2.16 8.33 -4.14
CA LEU A 119 -2.71 9.59 -3.65
C LEU A 119 -3.85 9.40 -2.65
N ALA A 120 -4.47 8.22 -2.60
CA ALA A 120 -5.48 7.85 -1.61
C ALA A 120 -4.88 7.26 -0.32
N SER A 121 -3.58 6.98 -0.30
CA SER A 121 -2.92 6.31 0.83
C SER A 121 -3.04 7.11 2.12
N PRO A 122 -3.34 6.49 3.28
CA PRO A 122 -3.38 7.18 4.58
C PRO A 122 -2.06 7.84 5.00
N ARG A 123 -0.95 7.38 4.43
CA ARG A 123 0.40 7.95 4.65
C ARG A 123 0.77 9.02 3.62
N GLY A 124 -0.07 9.22 2.60
CA GLY A 124 0.06 10.23 1.55
C GLY A 124 -0.41 11.62 1.98
N TRP A 125 -0.47 12.54 1.02
CA TRP A 125 -0.80 13.94 1.28
C TRP A 125 -2.22 14.18 1.78
N THR A 126 -3.15 13.23 1.58
CA THR A 126 -4.52 13.29 2.12
C THR A 126 -4.59 13.14 3.64
N HIS A 127 -3.47 12.86 4.31
CA HIS A 127 -3.41 12.93 5.77
C HIS A 127 -3.63 14.36 6.27
N ASP A 128 -3.24 15.37 5.49
CA ASP A 128 -3.62 16.75 5.72
C ASP A 128 -5.09 16.96 5.31
N PRO A 129 -5.98 17.40 6.22
CA PRO A 129 -7.40 17.59 5.91
C PRO A 129 -7.67 18.69 4.89
N GLU A 130 -6.69 19.55 4.57
CA GLU A 130 -6.82 20.53 3.49
C GLU A 130 -6.69 19.90 2.10
N ASN A 131 -6.05 18.73 2.00
CA ASN A 131 -5.77 18.07 0.74
C ASN A 131 -6.90 17.12 0.34
N ALA A 132 -7.25 17.15 -0.95
CA ALA A 132 -8.10 16.17 -1.58
C ALA A 132 -7.71 16.00 -3.06
N PHE A 133 -7.87 14.79 -3.58
CA PHE A 133 -7.56 14.46 -4.97
C PHE A 133 -8.72 13.73 -5.63
N GLN A 134 -8.83 13.84 -6.94
CA GLN A 134 -9.78 13.06 -7.72
C GLN A 134 -9.21 12.74 -9.10
N LEU A 135 -9.02 11.44 -9.39
CA LEU A 135 -8.74 10.99 -10.75
C LEU A 135 -10.00 11.19 -11.61
N VAL A 136 -9.85 11.90 -12.72
CA VAL A 136 -10.92 12.08 -13.72
C VAL A 136 -10.50 11.51 -15.06
N SER A 137 -11.49 11.07 -15.85
CA SER A 137 -11.23 10.44 -17.15
C SER A 137 -10.90 11.46 -18.24
N SER A 138 -10.36 10.98 -19.35
CA SER A 138 -10.12 11.79 -20.55
C SER A 138 -11.33 12.63 -20.95
N GLY A 139 -11.09 13.90 -21.29
CA GLY A 139 -12.11 14.86 -21.69
C GLY A 139 -12.87 15.51 -20.53
N GLN A 140 -12.63 15.10 -19.28
CA GLN A 140 -13.20 15.77 -18.11
C GLN A 140 -12.36 16.99 -17.69
N PRO A 141 -12.97 18.04 -17.10
CA PRO A 141 -12.25 19.17 -16.53
C PRO A 141 -11.32 18.72 -15.40
N HIS A 142 -10.05 19.14 -15.46
CA HIS A 142 -9.01 18.83 -14.51
C HIS A 142 -8.16 20.06 -14.19
N ASP A 143 -7.49 20.04 -13.05
CA ASP A 143 -6.62 21.11 -12.55
C ASP A 143 -5.13 20.80 -12.86
N LEU A 144 -4.76 19.51 -13.00
CA LEU A 144 -3.41 19.11 -13.38
C LEU A 144 -3.33 17.81 -14.21
N THR A 145 -2.18 17.55 -14.84
CA THR A 145 -1.86 16.31 -15.57
C THR A 145 -0.66 15.61 -14.95
N VAL A 146 -0.76 14.29 -14.73
CA VAL A 146 0.40 13.42 -14.47
C VAL A 146 0.83 12.77 -15.79
N THR A 147 2.03 13.04 -16.27
CA THR A 147 2.51 12.58 -17.59
C THR A 147 3.66 11.60 -17.43
N ILE A 148 3.49 10.34 -17.83
CA ILE A 148 4.59 9.36 -17.90
C ILE A 148 5.19 9.40 -19.31
N ALA A 149 6.50 9.66 -19.40
CA ALA A 149 7.20 9.84 -20.67
C ALA A 149 8.60 9.21 -20.64
N THR A 150 9.10 8.78 -21.80
CA THR A 150 10.49 8.34 -21.99
C THR A 150 11.49 9.40 -21.50
N PRO A 151 12.72 9.01 -21.12
CA PRO A 151 13.74 9.94 -20.62
C PRO A 151 13.90 11.23 -21.44
N GLY A 152 14.08 11.11 -22.76
CA GLY A 152 14.27 12.28 -23.62
C GLY A 152 13.00 13.14 -23.77
N THR A 153 11.81 12.54 -23.75
CA THR A 153 10.55 13.30 -23.76
C THR A 153 10.34 14.00 -22.42
N ALA A 154 10.70 13.37 -21.30
CA ALA A 154 10.66 13.98 -19.97
C ALA A 154 11.60 15.20 -19.91
N ASP A 155 12.85 15.07 -20.37
CA ASP A 155 13.80 16.19 -20.46
C ASP A 155 13.21 17.36 -21.26
N ALA A 156 12.61 17.08 -22.42
CA ALA A 156 12.00 18.10 -23.27
C ALA A 156 10.82 18.82 -22.58
N LEU A 157 9.97 18.08 -21.86
CA LEU A 157 8.84 18.65 -21.12
C LEU A 157 9.31 19.49 -19.92
N CYS A 158 10.27 18.99 -19.14
CA CYS A 158 10.85 19.70 -18.00
C CYS A 158 11.58 20.97 -18.46
N TRP A 159 12.34 20.90 -19.55
CA TRP A 159 12.99 22.07 -20.13
C TRP A 159 11.97 23.12 -20.60
N ALA A 160 10.92 22.70 -21.30
CA ALA A 160 9.88 23.62 -21.78
C ALA A 160 9.09 24.27 -20.64
N GLY A 161 8.81 23.53 -19.56
CA GLY A 161 8.02 24.01 -18.43
C GLY A 161 8.81 24.88 -17.45
N ILE A 162 10.01 24.46 -17.08
CA ILE A 162 10.78 25.04 -15.97
C ILE A 162 12.27 25.25 -16.27
N GLN A 163 12.71 25.07 -17.52
CA GLN A 163 14.11 25.22 -17.94
C GLN A 163 15.10 24.30 -17.18
N GLN A 164 14.61 23.14 -16.73
CA GLN A 164 15.41 22.15 -16.03
C GLN A 164 15.82 21.03 -16.98
N ASP A 165 17.12 20.80 -17.09
CA ASP A 165 17.68 19.59 -17.71
C ASP A 165 17.68 18.46 -16.66
N THR A 166 16.89 17.41 -16.91
CA THR A 166 16.82 16.24 -16.04
C THR A 166 17.84 15.16 -16.38
N GLY A 167 18.62 15.33 -17.46
CA GLY A 167 19.65 14.39 -17.91
C GLY A 167 19.14 12.99 -18.21
N GLY A 168 17.84 12.84 -18.50
CA GLY A 168 17.16 11.57 -18.68
C GLY A 168 16.92 10.77 -17.38
N GLU A 169 17.19 11.37 -16.22
CA GLU A 169 17.24 10.65 -14.94
C GLU A 169 16.12 11.02 -13.97
N TYR A 170 15.59 12.24 -14.05
CA TYR A 170 14.68 12.77 -13.02
C TYR A 170 13.27 13.05 -13.55
N ASN A 171 12.34 13.11 -12.59
CA ASN A 171 11.02 13.67 -12.79
C ASN A 171 11.08 15.20 -12.59
N CYS A 172 9.98 15.88 -12.89
CA CYS A 172 9.82 17.29 -12.54
C CYS A 172 8.35 17.66 -12.34
N GLU A 173 8.11 18.67 -11.52
CA GLU A 173 6.89 19.45 -11.53
C GLU A 173 7.01 20.54 -12.61
N VAL A 174 5.95 20.74 -13.38
CA VAL A 174 5.87 21.74 -14.45
C VAL A 174 4.54 22.50 -14.33
N PRO A 175 4.42 23.70 -14.92
CA PRO A 175 3.14 24.38 -14.97
C PRO A 175 2.03 23.46 -15.51
N GLY A 176 1.04 23.17 -14.66
CA GLY A 176 -0.10 22.30 -15.01
C GLY A 176 0.08 20.82 -14.65
N GLY A 177 1.13 20.42 -13.93
CA GLY A 177 1.19 19.10 -13.29
C GLY A 177 2.59 18.53 -13.13
N VAL A 178 2.72 17.22 -13.33
CA VAL A 178 3.97 16.49 -13.04
C VAL A 178 4.37 15.62 -14.23
N VAL A 179 5.67 15.57 -14.51
CA VAL A 179 6.29 14.72 -15.52
C VAL A 179 7.05 13.62 -14.81
N VAL A 180 6.64 12.39 -15.06
CA VAL A 180 7.23 11.16 -14.54
C VAL A 180 8.09 10.54 -15.63
N ASN A 181 9.39 10.42 -15.35
CA ASN A 181 10.33 9.76 -16.23
C ASN A 181 10.08 8.24 -16.20
N LEU A 182 9.89 7.64 -17.37
CA LEU A 182 9.56 6.23 -17.55
C LEU A 182 10.61 5.32 -16.93
N LYS A 183 11.90 5.67 -17.03
CA LYS A 183 12.98 4.92 -16.41
C LYS A 183 12.77 4.84 -14.90
N ARG A 184 12.38 5.94 -14.27
CA ARG A 184 12.04 5.96 -12.83
C ARG A 184 10.78 5.15 -12.52
N TRP A 185 9.78 5.21 -13.39
CA TRP A 185 8.55 4.43 -13.22
C TRP A 185 8.77 2.91 -13.35
N VAL A 186 9.68 2.47 -14.22
CA VAL A 186 9.90 1.05 -14.53
C VAL A 186 11.02 0.44 -13.70
N GLU A 187 12.19 1.10 -13.65
CA GLU A 187 13.41 0.54 -13.08
C GLU A 187 13.68 1.01 -11.64
N GLY A 188 13.09 2.13 -11.25
CA GLY A 188 13.29 2.70 -9.92
C GLY A 188 14.55 3.56 -9.79
N SER A 189 15.18 3.51 -8.61
CA SER A 189 16.47 4.17 -8.33
C SER A 189 17.45 3.19 -7.70
N PRO A 190 18.74 3.21 -8.07
CA PRO A 190 19.78 2.43 -7.40
C PRO A 190 19.96 2.76 -5.91
N THR A 191 19.43 3.90 -5.44
CA THR A 191 19.50 4.33 -4.03
C THR A 191 18.26 3.95 -3.20
N PHE A 192 17.30 3.24 -3.80
CA PHE A 192 16.05 2.85 -3.15
C PHE A 192 15.90 1.33 -3.20
N ASP A 193 16.19 0.67 -2.09
CA ASP A 193 16.22 -0.81 -2.00
C ASP A 193 14.83 -1.45 -1.82
N GLY A 194 13.75 -0.69 -2.05
CA GLY A 194 12.36 -1.15 -1.92
C GLY A 194 11.76 -1.65 -3.24
N PRO A 195 10.56 -2.26 -3.19
CA PRO A 195 9.87 -2.73 -4.39
C PRO A 195 9.45 -1.56 -5.29
N ILE A 196 9.32 -1.82 -6.60
CA ILE A 196 9.05 -0.76 -7.59
C ILE A 196 7.78 0.05 -7.30
N HIS A 197 6.72 -0.55 -6.76
CA HIS A 197 5.49 0.17 -6.40
C HIS A 197 5.71 1.19 -5.26
N GLU A 198 6.59 0.87 -4.30
CA GLU A 198 6.98 1.84 -3.26
C GLU A 198 7.82 2.97 -3.86
N TYR A 199 8.69 2.68 -4.82
CA TYR A 199 9.42 3.73 -5.51
C TYR A 199 8.51 4.63 -6.36
N ARG A 200 7.48 4.06 -7.01
CA ARG A 200 6.44 4.84 -7.70
C ARG A 200 5.69 5.75 -6.74
N ALA A 201 5.38 5.27 -5.53
CA ALA A 201 4.82 6.11 -4.48
C ALA A 201 5.75 7.27 -4.12
N LEU A 202 7.06 7.04 -3.97
CA LEU A 202 8.05 8.08 -3.70
C LEU A 202 8.01 9.18 -4.77
N ILE A 203 8.14 8.81 -6.04
CA ILE A 203 8.25 9.81 -7.11
C ILE A 203 6.93 10.58 -7.31
N ILE A 204 5.78 9.93 -7.16
CA ILE A 204 4.48 10.62 -7.25
C ILE A 204 4.29 11.56 -6.06
N ASN A 205 4.60 11.13 -4.83
CA ASN A 205 4.47 11.98 -3.66
C ASN A 205 5.47 13.15 -3.68
N HIS A 206 6.68 12.97 -4.22
CA HIS A 206 7.67 14.04 -4.34
C HIS A 206 7.18 15.14 -5.27
N GLU A 207 6.79 14.80 -6.50
CA GLU A 207 6.34 15.81 -7.48
C GLU A 207 4.99 16.42 -7.07
N MET A 208 4.08 15.63 -6.51
CA MET A 208 2.83 16.17 -5.95
C MET A 208 3.11 17.10 -4.77
N GLY A 209 4.14 16.80 -3.96
CA GLY A 209 4.56 17.68 -2.88
C GLY A 209 5.01 19.05 -3.41
N HIS A 210 5.76 19.10 -4.51
CA HIS A 210 6.09 20.35 -5.19
C HIS A 210 4.84 21.10 -5.66
N PHE A 211 3.89 20.39 -6.28
CA PHE A 211 2.63 20.99 -6.74
C PHE A 211 1.80 21.59 -5.58
N LEU A 212 1.88 20.98 -4.39
CA LEU A 212 1.26 21.48 -3.16
C LEU A 212 2.08 22.59 -2.46
N GLY A 213 3.23 22.98 -3.02
CA GLY A 213 4.07 24.07 -2.51
C GLY A 213 5.16 23.64 -1.52
N HIS A 214 5.44 22.34 -1.37
CA HIS A 214 6.55 21.87 -0.56
C HIS A 214 7.89 22.01 -1.30
N THR A 215 8.88 22.54 -0.59
CA THR A 215 10.26 22.65 -1.07
C THR A 215 11.10 21.46 -0.62
N HIS A 216 12.24 21.26 -1.29
CA HIS A 216 13.15 20.17 -0.96
C HIS A 216 13.61 20.22 0.50
N LYS A 217 13.72 19.02 1.08
CA LYS A 217 14.29 18.78 2.41
C LYS A 217 15.54 17.94 2.29
N THR A 218 16.35 17.93 3.34
CA THR A 218 17.49 17.02 3.44
C THR A 218 17.34 16.07 4.63
N CYS A 219 18.22 15.08 4.70
CA CYS A 219 18.24 14.07 5.74
C CYS A 219 18.37 14.72 7.14
N ALA A 220 17.50 14.32 8.07
CA ALA A 220 17.50 14.83 9.45
C ALA A 220 18.65 14.24 10.31
N GLY A 221 19.16 13.07 9.92
CA GLY A 221 20.29 12.42 10.58
C GLY A 221 20.43 10.94 10.19
N PRO A 222 21.57 10.30 10.46
CA PRO A 222 21.76 8.89 10.19
C PRO A 222 20.71 8.00 10.88
N GLY A 223 20.13 7.06 10.15
CA GLY A 223 19.08 6.16 10.64
C GLY A 223 17.67 6.77 10.67
N GLU A 224 17.53 8.08 10.51
CA GLU A 224 16.23 8.73 10.37
C GLU A 224 15.58 8.39 9.02
N ARG A 225 14.25 8.45 8.94
CA ARG A 225 13.56 8.28 7.67
C ARG A 225 13.81 9.50 6.77
N ALA A 226 14.13 9.26 5.50
CA ALA A 226 14.27 10.32 4.52
C ALA A 226 12.93 11.05 4.32
N PRO A 227 12.89 12.39 4.35
CA PRO A 227 11.70 13.12 3.93
C PRO A 227 11.32 12.76 2.50
N VAL A 228 10.03 12.65 2.17
CA VAL A 228 9.61 12.39 0.79
C VAL A 228 10.07 13.51 -0.16
N MET A 229 10.15 14.74 0.36
CA MET A 229 10.69 15.92 -0.34
C MET A 229 12.22 15.95 -0.40
N MET A 230 12.91 14.90 0.03
CA MET A 230 14.34 14.75 -0.20
C MET A 230 14.58 14.18 -1.60
N GLN A 231 15.59 14.68 -2.30
CA GLN A 231 16.04 14.10 -3.57
C GLN A 231 16.81 12.79 -3.33
N GLN A 232 16.13 11.74 -2.86
CA GLN A 232 16.76 10.48 -2.41
C GLN A 232 17.57 9.77 -3.49
N ILE A 233 17.22 9.98 -4.76
CA ILE A 233 18.01 9.53 -5.93
C ILE A 233 19.42 10.14 -5.97
N LYS A 234 19.63 11.33 -5.40
CA LYS A 234 20.94 11.98 -5.29
C LYS A 234 21.75 11.51 -4.08
N GLY A 235 21.21 10.56 -3.30
CA GLY A 235 21.82 9.99 -2.11
C GLY A 235 20.98 10.20 -0.86
N LEU A 236 21.08 9.27 0.08
CA LEU A 236 20.29 9.28 1.33
C LEU A 236 20.99 9.97 2.50
N HIS A 237 22.28 10.28 2.39
CA HIS A 237 23.05 10.97 3.44
C HIS A 237 22.92 10.33 4.85
N GLY A 238 22.79 9.00 4.90
CA GLY A 238 22.64 8.23 6.14
C GLY A 238 21.19 7.96 6.56
N CYS A 239 20.20 8.61 5.94
CA CYS A 239 18.80 8.31 6.16
C CYS A 239 18.41 6.94 5.58
N VAL A 240 17.30 6.39 6.07
CA VAL A 240 16.61 5.23 5.49
C VAL A 240 15.62 5.72 4.44
N ALA A 241 15.61 5.07 3.26
CA ALA A 241 14.69 5.39 2.18
C ALA A 241 13.21 5.38 2.63
N ASN A 242 12.41 6.29 2.10
CA ASN A 242 11.00 6.43 2.48
C ASN A 242 10.18 7.06 1.36
N ALA A 243 9.05 6.44 1.01
CA ALA A 243 8.19 6.86 -0.08
C ALA A 243 7.03 7.79 0.32
N TRP A 244 6.80 7.96 1.62
CA TRP A 244 5.55 8.51 2.13
C TRP A 244 5.77 9.81 2.94
N PRO A 245 4.94 10.84 2.75
CA PRO A 245 5.01 12.07 3.54
C PRO A 245 4.78 11.84 5.04
N TYR A 246 3.89 10.93 5.42
CA TYR A 246 3.56 10.65 6.83
C TYR A 246 4.02 9.24 7.27
N ASP A 247 4.46 9.14 8.52
CA ASP A 247 4.82 7.86 9.16
C ASP A 247 3.59 7.05 9.57
N GLU A 248 3.81 5.86 10.12
CA GLU A 248 2.72 4.97 10.55
C GLU A 248 1.84 5.55 11.68
N ASN A 249 2.29 6.61 12.35
CA ASN A 249 1.58 7.31 13.42
C ASN A 249 0.93 8.62 12.94
N GLY A 250 0.99 8.94 11.64
CA GLY A 250 0.46 10.18 11.09
C GLY A 250 1.35 11.41 11.33
N ARG A 251 2.64 11.23 11.65
CA ARG A 251 3.58 12.34 11.77
C ARG A 251 4.23 12.60 10.42
N LEU A 252 4.28 13.88 10.01
CA LEU A 252 5.01 14.28 8.81
C LEU A 252 6.50 13.94 8.97
N VAL A 253 7.03 13.14 8.04
CA VAL A 253 8.45 12.82 7.92
C VAL A 253 9.14 14.00 7.23
N THR A 254 9.87 14.80 7.98
CA THR A 254 10.50 16.04 7.51
C THR A 254 11.94 16.16 8.02
N GLY A 255 12.67 17.14 7.47
CA GLY A 255 14.04 17.43 7.80
C GLY A 255 14.37 18.91 7.57
N PRO A 256 15.64 19.31 7.71
CA PRO A 256 16.08 20.66 7.40
C PRO A 256 15.79 21.00 5.92
N PRO A 257 15.65 22.29 5.56
CA PRO A 257 15.63 22.70 4.15
C PRO A 257 16.85 22.16 3.40
N ALA A 258 16.66 21.70 2.17
CA ALA A 258 17.79 21.40 1.30
C ALA A 258 18.44 22.72 0.82
N PRO A 259 19.78 22.76 0.71
CA PRO A 259 20.50 23.90 0.13
C PRO A 259 20.16 24.16 -1.34
#